data_AF-A0A6J3M195-F1
#
_entry.id   AF-A0A6J3M195-F1
#
_cell.length_a   1.000
_cell.length_b   1.000
_cell.length_c   1.000
_cell.angle_alpha   90.00
_cell.angle_beta   90.00
_cell.angle_gamma   90.00
#
_symmetry.space_group_name_H-M   'P 1'
#
loop_
_entity.id
_entity.type
_entity.pdbx_description
1 polymer ?
#
loop_
_entity_poly.entity_id
_entity_poly.type
_entity_poly.pdbx_seq_one_letter_code
_entity_poly.pdbx_strand_id
1 'polypeptide(L)'
;MASYLKNASFLQNTTYNLPVLSIIGYSVLCIVPHFVAVSIAYGDDPSKLDNTNPHGAEGELALKKKLGPKKFAAYERAESCQRNHFENFPLFVAAIFAGLLAEERLKTPLLGGLSASAAAAQIGVTAFSVGWLALRVLYTANYITTTSKAFAAVRSLLYFAGNGWAFTILVKSAYALAA
;
A
#
# COMPACT_ATOMS: atom_id res chain seq x y z
N MET A 1 -17.72 6.99 -35.79
CA MET A 1 -16.56 7.41 -34.96
C MET A 1 -16.83 8.63 -34.07
N ALA A 2 -17.85 9.45 -34.36
CA ALA A 2 -18.23 10.62 -33.53
C ALA A 2 -19.31 10.36 -32.44
N SER A 3 -19.69 9.11 -32.15
CA SER A 3 -20.73 8.79 -31.16
C SER A 3 -20.21 8.37 -29.77
N TYR A 4 -18.89 8.19 -29.60
CA TYR A 4 -18.30 7.76 -28.31
C TYR A 4 -17.95 8.92 -27.37
N LEU A 5 -18.01 10.17 -27.82
CA LEU A 5 -17.62 11.35 -27.04
C LEU A 5 -18.79 12.04 -26.30
N LYS A 6 -20.01 11.48 -26.33
CA LYS A 6 -21.19 12.07 -25.64
C LYS A 6 -21.41 11.59 -24.20
N ASN A 7 -20.53 10.74 -23.66
CA ASN A 7 -20.66 10.25 -22.28
C ASN A 7 -19.72 10.99 -21.32
N ALA A 8 -19.81 12.32 -21.27
CA ALA A 8 -19.31 13.10 -20.14
C ALA A 8 -20.15 12.90 -18.84
N SER A 9 -21.18 12.04 -18.92
CA SER A 9 -22.06 11.65 -17.82
C SER A 9 -21.45 10.66 -16.82
N PHE A 10 -20.34 9.98 -17.14
CA PHE A 10 -19.67 9.06 -16.20
C PHE A 10 -19.07 9.77 -14.97
N LEU A 11 -18.84 11.09 -15.05
CA LEU A 11 -18.21 11.86 -13.97
C LEU A 11 -19.21 12.69 -13.15
N GLN A 12 -20.49 12.73 -13.52
CA GLN A 12 -21.44 13.70 -12.97
C GLN A 12 -22.29 13.20 -11.79
N ASN A 13 -22.17 11.93 -11.35
CA ASN A 13 -22.85 11.40 -10.16
C ASN A 13 -22.16 10.15 -9.58
N THR A 14 -20.83 10.17 -9.47
CA THR A 14 -20.06 8.96 -9.14
C THR A 14 -19.67 8.93 -7.68
N THR A 15 -20.42 8.15 -6.88
CA THR A 15 -19.95 7.72 -5.56
C THR A 15 -18.88 6.64 -5.76
N TYR A 16 -17.64 6.92 -5.38
CA TYR A 16 -16.54 5.97 -5.47
C TYR A 16 -16.53 4.99 -4.28
N ASN A 17 -16.19 3.72 -4.54
CA ASN A 17 -15.88 2.77 -3.48
C ASN A 17 -14.48 3.07 -2.93
N LEU A 18 -14.42 3.75 -1.78
CA LEU A 18 -13.16 4.18 -1.17
C LEU A 18 -12.19 3.03 -0.89
N PRO A 19 -12.62 1.86 -0.36
CA PRO A 19 -11.77 0.67 -0.28
C PRO A 19 -11.12 0.26 -1.60
N VAL A 20 -11.87 0.21 -2.70
CA VAL A 20 -11.28 -0.13 -4.01
C VAL A 20 -10.32 0.96 -4.49
N LEU A 21 -10.67 2.24 -4.31
CA LEU A 21 -9.79 3.36 -4.67
C LEU A 21 -8.47 3.34 -3.88
N SER A 22 -8.51 2.86 -2.63
CA SER A 22 -7.32 2.74 -1.79
C SER A 22 -6.30 1.75 -2.34
N ILE A 23 -6.69 0.79 -3.19
CA ILE A 23 -5.76 -0.11 -3.91
C ILE A 23 -4.88 0.69 -4.86
N ILE A 24 -5.46 1.62 -5.62
CA ILE A 24 -4.69 2.52 -6.49
C ILE A 24 -3.77 3.40 -5.65
N GLY A 25 -4.30 3.99 -4.57
CA GLY A 25 -3.51 4.80 -3.64
C GLY A 25 -2.31 4.04 -3.06
N TYR A 26 -2.51 2.78 -2.64
CA TYR A 26 -1.44 1.98 -2.08
C TYR A 26 -0.44 1.54 -3.16
N SER A 27 -0.89 1.27 -4.39
CA SER A 27 -0.02 0.95 -5.53
C SER A 27 0.96 2.08 -5.81
N VAL A 28 0.46 3.32 -5.83
CA VAL A 28 1.29 4.52 -5.98
C VAL A 28 2.29 4.62 -4.82
N LEU A 29 1.84 4.43 -3.58
CA LEU A 29 2.71 4.47 -2.41
C LEU A 29 3.80 3.39 -2.44
N CYS A 30 3.54 2.20 -3.00
CA CYS A 30 4.55 1.15 -3.16
C CYS A 30 5.74 1.62 -3.99
N ILE A 31 5.52 2.49 -4.98
CA ILE A 31 6.55 2.95 -5.92
C ILE A 31 7.33 4.15 -5.37
N VAL A 32 6.71 4.99 -4.52
CA VAL A 32 7.34 6.22 -3.97
C VAL A 32 8.76 5.99 -3.42
N PRO A 33 9.06 4.95 -2.61
CA PRO A 33 10.41 4.74 -2.11
C PRO A 33 11.45 4.49 -3.21
N HIS A 34 11.07 3.90 -4.34
CA HIS A 34 11.96 3.73 -5.48
C HIS A 34 12.41 5.07 -6.06
N PHE A 35 11.48 6.01 -6.24
CA PHE A 35 11.83 7.36 -6.72
C PHE A 35 12.77 8.08 -5.74
N VAL A 36 12.59 7.87 -4.43
CA VAL A 36 13.52 8.39 -3.43
C VAL A 36 14.89 7.72 -3.57
N ALA A 37 14.95 6.41 -3.78
CA ALA A 37 16.20 5.69 -4.00
C ALA A 37 16.94 6.21 -5.25
N VAL A 38 16.24 6.31 -6.38
CA VAL A 38 16.78 6.86 -7.64
C VAL A 38 17.29 8.29 -7.45
N SER A 39 16.54 9.14 -6.73
CA SER A 39 16.98 10.51 -6.42
C SER A 39 18.25 10.53 -5.56
N ILE A 40 18.39 9.64 -4.57
CA ILE A 40 19.63 9.50 -3.78
C ILE A 40 20.80 9.05 -4.66
N ALA A 41 20.56 8.11 -5.58
CA ALA A 41 21.58 7.48 -6.42
C ALA A 41 22.07 8.35 -7.58
N TYR A 42 21.15 9.11 -8.19
CA TYR A 42 21.38 9.80 -9.46
C TYR A 42 21.04 11.29 -9.43
N GLY A 43 20.47 11.81 -8.34
CA GLY A 43 20.14 13.22 -8.19
C GLY A 43 19.13 13.67 -9.25
N ASP A 44 19.49 14.73 -9.96
CA ASP A 44 18.65 15.36 -10.99
C ASP A 44 18.73 14.66 -12.36
N ASP A 45 19.57 13.62 -12.50
CA ASP A 45 19.76 12.93 -13.78
C ASP A 45 19.42 11.43 -13.69
N PRO A 46 18.12 11.09 -13.61
CA PRO A 46 17.66 9.70 -13.57
C PRO A 46 17.95 8.92 -14.86
N SER A 47 18.34 9.59 -15.95
CA SER A 47 18.72 8.91 -17.21
C SER A 47 19.99 8.07 -17.08
N LYS A 48 20.79 8.31 -16.04
CA LYS A 48 21.98 7.53 -15.68
C LYS A 48 21.68 6.19 -15.00
N LEU A 49 20.42 5.91 -14.70
CA LEU A 49 20.00 4.61 -14.21
C LEU A 49 20.08 3.59 -15.35
N ASP A 50 20.99 2.63 -15.21
CA ASP A 50 21.07 1.49 -16.12
C ASP A 50 20.03 0.42 -15.72
N ASN A 51 18.92 0.40 -16.44
CA ASN A 51 17.84 -0.57 -16.23
C ASN A 51 18.05 -1.90 -16.97
N THR A 52 19.17 -2.10 -17.66
CA THR A 52 19.48 -3.38 -18.31
C THR A 52 19.86 -4.45 -17.28
N ASN A 53 20.42 -4.03 -16.13
CA ASN A 53 20.74 -4.88 -14.99
C ASN A 53 20.55 -4.13 -13.65
N PRO A 54 19.31 -3.86 -13.22
CA PRO A 54 19.01 -2.96 -12.11
C PRO A 54 19.50 -3.46 -10.72
N HIS A 55 19.85 -4.75 -10.62
CA HIS A 55 20.39 -5.36 -9.40
C HIS A 55 21.71 -6.12 -9.65
N GLY A 56 22.48 -5.68 -10.65
CA GLY A 56 23.78 -6.25 -10.93
C GLY A 56 24.79 -5.98 -9.81
N ALA A 57 25.53 -7.01 -9.40
CA ALA A 57 26.56 -6.89 -8.36
C ALA A 57 27.62 -5.81 -8.68
N GLU A 58 27.97 -5.66 -9.96
CA GLU A 58 28.90 -4.63 -10.42
C GLU A 58 28.31 -3.22 -10.29
N GLY A 59 27.04 -3.04 -10.67
CA GLY A 59 26.33 -1.77 -10.55
C GLY A 59 26.15 -1.34 -9.10
N GLU A 60 25.83 -2.29 -8.22
CA GLU A 60 25.72 -2.03 -6.78
C GLU A 60 27.06 -1.64 -6.16
N LEU A 61 28.15 -2.34 -6.52
CA LEU A 61 29.49 -2.01 -6.05
C LEU A 61 29.93 -0.62 -6.52
N ALA A 62 29.65 -0.28 -7.79
CA ALA A 62 29.92 1.04 -8.34
C ALA A 62 29.11 2.13 -7.61
N LEU A 63 27.83 1.87 -7.34
CA LEU A 63 26.96 2.80 -6.63
C LEU A 63 27.42 3.01 -5.18
N LYS A 64 27.82 1.95 -4.48
CA LYS A 64 28.37 2.02 -3.12
C LYS A 64 29.64 2.87 -3.06
N LYS A 65 30.55 2.70 -4.04
CA LYS A 65 31.75 3.53 -4.18
C LYS A 65 31.41 5.00 -4.44
N LYS A 66 30.43 5.28 -5.30
CA LYS A 66 29.99 6.63 -5.67
C LYS A 66 29.32 7.39 -4.52
N LEU A 67 28.38 6.76 -3.82
CA LEU A 67 27.52 7.43 -2.84
C LEU A 67 28.17 7.61 -1.46
N GLY A 68 29.16 6.77 -1.14
CA GLY A 68 29.69 6.66 0.21
C GLY A 68 28.68 6.03 1.19
N PRO A 69 29.12 5.66 2.41
CA PRO A 69 28.35 4.78 3.29
C PRO A 69 26.97 5.32 3.69
N LYS A 70 26.88 6.61 4.04
CA LYS A 70 25.64 7.22 4.54
C LYS A 70 24.53 7.28 3.48
N LYS A 71 24.86 7.74 2.26
CA LYS A 71 23.91 7.83 1.15
C LYS A 71 23.55 6.45 0.62
N PHE A 72 24.52 5.53 0.52
CA PHE A 72 24.24 4.16 0.12
C PHE A 72 23.28 3.47 1.09
N ALA A 73 23.49 3.60 2.40
CA ALA A 73 22.55 3.06 3.39
C ALA A 73 21.14 3.68 3.28
N ALA A 74 21.02 4.96 2.90
CA ALA A 74 19.72 5.60 2.66
C ALA A 74 19.04 5.06 1.39
N TYR A 75 19.81 4.86 0.32
CA TYR A 75 19.36 4.19 -0.90
C TYR A 75 18.83 2.78 -0.60
N GLU A 76 19.59 1.96 0.12
CA GLU A 76 19.19 0.59 0.49
C GLU A 76 17.92 0.56 1.33
N ARG A 77 17.75 1.51 2.28
CA ARG A 77 16.52 1.62 3.07
C ARG A 77 15.32 1.95 2.19
N ALA A 78 15.46 2.84 1.22
CA ALA A 78 14.39 3.22 0.31
C ALA A 78 13.97 2.03 -0.60
N GLU A 79 14.94 1.33 -1.21
CA GLU A 79 14.70 0.10 -1.99
C GLU A 79 14.06 -1.01 -1.14
N SER A 80 14.55 -1.20 0.10
CA SER A 80 13.96 -2.18 1.03
C SER A 80 12.54 -1.82 1.43
N CYS A 81 12.23 -0.53 1.56
CA CYS A 81 10.88 -0.06 1.85
C CYS A 81 9.92 -0.38 0.69
N GLN A 82 10.33 -0.14 -0.57
CA GLN A 82 9.55 -0.52 -1.75
C GLN A 82 9.24 -2.02 -1.77
N ARG A 83 10.27 -2.87 -1.60
CA ARG A 83 10.08 -4.34 -1.57
C ARG A 83 9.08 -4.74 -0.51
N ASN A 84 9.20 -4.20 0.70
CA ASN A 84 8.24 -4.47 1.77
C ASN A 84 6.81 -4.06 1.38
N HIS A 85 6.63 -2.89 0.75
CA HIS A 85 5.30 -2.48 0.30
C HIS A 85 4.69 -3.48 -0.69
N PHE A 86 5.46 -3.94 -1.67
CA PHE A 86 5.02 -4.93 -2.66
C PHE A 86 4.78 -6.32 -2.06
N GLU A 87 5.59 -6.77 -1.10
CA GLU A 87 5.34 -8.01 -0.36
C GLU A 87 4.02 -7.97 0.41
N ASN A 88 3.62 -6.78 0.88
CA ASN A 88 2.38 -6.59 1.65
C ASN A 88 1.17 -6.25 0.76
N PHE A 89 1.39 -6.01 -0.53
CA PHE A 89 0.34 -5.62 -1.46
C PHE A 89 -0.72 -6.71 -1.67
N PRO A 90 -0.37 -8.00 -1.87
CA PRO A 90 -1.37 -9.06 -1.98
C PRO A 90 -2.24 -9.20 -0.74
N LEU A 91 -1.65 -9.10 0.46
CA LEU A 91 -2.38 -9.17 1.73
C LEU A 91 -3.41 -8.04 1.84
N PHE A 92 -3.01 -6.82 1.49
CA PHE A 92 -3.90 -5.67 1.49
C PHE A 92 -5.09 -5.87 0.54
N VAL A 93 -4.82 -6.22 -0.72
CA VAL A 93 -5.85 -6.43 -1.74
C VAL A 93 -6.82 -7.54 -1.33
N ALA A 94 -6.29 -8.66 -0.79
CA ALA A 94 -7.10 -9.75 -0.30
C ALA A 94 -8.03 -9.31 0.85
N ALA A 95 -7.51 -8.55 1.82
CA ALA A 95 -8.31 -8.02 2.92
C ALA A 95 -9.42 -7.08 2.44
N ILE A 96 -9.14 -6.21 1.46
CA ILE A 96 -10.14 -5.31 0.87
C ILE A 96 -11.29 -6.10 0.24
N PHE A 97 -10.98 -7.04 -0.67
CA PHE A 97 -12.02 -7.76 -1.39
C PHE A 97 -12.79 -8.73 -0.50
N ALA A 98 -12.12 -9.45 0.41
CA ALA A 98 -12.80 -10.31 1.39
C ALA A 98 -13.72 -9.49 2.31
N GLY A 99 -13.24 -8.33 2.78
CA GLY A 99 -14.03 -7.43 3.62
C GLY A 99 -15.25 -6.87 2.91
N LEU A 100 -15.10 -6.42 1.66
CA LEU A 100 -16.22 -5.93 0.85
C LEU A 100 -17.28 -7.03 0.60
N LEU A 101 -16.83 -8.25 0.29
CA LEU A 101 -17.73 -9.39 0.09
C LEU A 101 -18.49 -9.73 1.38
N ALA A 102 -17.79 -9.72 2.52
CA ALA A 102 -18.39 -9.96 3.82
C ALA A 102 -19.42 -8.87 4.22
N GLU A 103 -19.10 -7.60 4.03
CA GLU A 103 -20.06 -6.51 4.28
C GLU A 103 -21.31 -6.63 3.41
N GLU A 104 -21.17 -7.07 2.16
CA GLU A 104 -22.33 -7.29 1.27
C GLU A 104 -23.17 -8.49 1.71
N ARG A 105 -22.53 -9.60 2.10
CA ARG A 105 -23.22 -10.77 2.66
C ARG A 105 -24.09 -10.40 3.85
N LEU A 106 -23.56 -9.61 4.78
CA LEU A 106 -24.25 -9.18 6.00
C LEU A 106 -25.49 -8.28 5.75
N LYS A 107 -25.60 -7.64 4.59
CA LYS A 107 -26.78 -6.85 4.20
C LYS A 107 -27.92 -7.72 3.67
N THR A 108 -27.68 -8.99 3.37
CA THR A 108 -28.64 -9.83 2.65
C THR A 108 -29.85 -10.17 3.55
N PRO A 109 -31.10 -9.86 3.14
CA PRO A 109 -32.29 -10.01 3.98
C PRO A 109 -32.64 -11.44 4.39
N LEU A 110 -32.12 -12.45 3.69
CA LEU A 110 -32.43 -13.87 3.95
C LEU A 110 -32.03 -14.34 5.36
N LEU A 111 -31.22 -13.55 6.09
CA LEU A 111 -30.79 -13.79 7.47
C LEU A 111 -31.05 -12.58 8.39
N GLY A 112 -32.12 -11.80 8.17
CA GLY A 112 -32.40 -10.62 8.99
C GLY A 112 -31.40 -9.48 8.81
N GLY A 113 -30.90 -9.33 7.57
CA GLY A 113 -29.77 -8.50 7.15
C GLY A 113 -29.65 -7.14 7.83
N LEU A 114 -28.40 -6.74 8.07
CA LEU A 114 -28.06 -5.50 8.73
C LEU A 114 -28.24 -4.30 7.78
N SER A 115 -28.44 -3.11 8.36
CA SER A 115 -28.28 -1.87 7.60
C SER A 115 -26.86 -1.77 7.04
N ALA A 116 -26.68 -1.01 5.96
CA ALA A 116 -25.35 -0.80 5.38
C ALA A 116 -24.33 -0.25 6.40
N SER A 117 -24.77 0.63 7.30
CA SER A 117 -23.91 1.17 8.37
C SER A 117 -23.55 0.13 9.43
N ALA A 118 -24.48 -0.76 9.80
CA ALA A 118 -24.22 -1.82 10.76
C ALA A 118 -23.31 -2.93 10.18
N ALA A 119 -23.51 -3.32 8.91
CA ALA A 119 -22.61 -4.25 8.22
C ALA A 119 -21.19 -3.67 8.13
N ALA A 120 -21.05 -2.39 7.76
CA ALA A 120 -19.77 -1.70 7.71
C ALA A 120 -19.11 -1.59 9.10
N ALA A 121 -19.88 -1.41 10.17
CA ALA A 121 -19.35 -1.37 11.53
C ALA A 121 -18.81 -2.73 12.00
N GLN A 122 -19.37 -3.85 11.51
CA GLN A 122 -18.92 -5.19 11.89
C GLN A 122 -17.57 -5.55 11.27
N ILE A 123 -17.42 -5.35 9.96
CA ILE A 123 -16.17 -5.66 9.25
C ILE A 123 -15.19 -4.50 9.36
N GLY A 124 -15.57 -3.31 8.89
CA GLY A 124 -14.79 -2.08 9.02
C GLY A 124 -13.82 -1.84 7.86
N VAL A 125 -14.14 -2.31 6.64
CA VAL A 125 -13.18 -2.28 5.52
C VAL A 125 -12.79 -0.86 5.12
N THR A 126 -13.71 0.11 5.21
CA THR A 126 -13.42 1.52 4.91
C THR A 126 -12.42 2.12 5.89
N ALA A 127 -12.60 1.90 7.20
CA ALA A 127 -11.68 2.39 8.22
C ALA A 127 -10.29 1.74 8.07
N PHE A 128 -10.26 0.43 7.80
CA PHE A 128 -9.02 -0.29 7.49
C PHE A 128 -8.31 0.29 6.27
N SER A 129 -9.04 0.60 5.19
CA SER A 129 -8.46 1.13 3.94
C SER A 129 -7.73 2.46 4.17
N VAL A 130 -8.37 3.40 4.87
CA VAL A 130 -7.80 4.70 5.21
C VAL A 130 -6.65 4.55 6.22
N GLY A 131 -6.88 3.73 7.26
CA GLY A 131 -5.88 3.47 8.30
C GLY A 131 -4.63 2.79 7.77
N TRP A 132 -4.76 1.84 6.84
CA TRP A 132 -3.65 1.18 6.17
C TRP A 132 -2.80 2.18 5.42
N LEU A 133 -3.41 3.04 4.59
CA LEU A 133 -2.67 4.09 3.88
C LEU A 133 -1.93 5.02 4.83
N ALA A 134 -2.60 5.48 5.90
CA ALA A 134 -1.96 6.34 6.90
C ALA A 134 -0.76 5.65 7.58
N LEU A 135 -0.95 4.41 8.05
CA LEU A 135 0.12 3.60 8.65
C LEU A 135 1.27 3.39 7.67
N ARG A 136 0.97 3.16 6.39
CA ARG A 136 1.98 2.93 5.37
C ARG A 136 2.74 4.20 5.01
N VAL A 137 2.10 5.36 4.96
CA VAL A 137 2.79 6.65 4.80
C VAL A 137 3.75 6.91 5.97
N LEU A 138 3.29 6.69 7.20
CA LEU A 138 4.13 6.82 8.41
C LEU A 138 5.29 5.82 8.39
N TYR A 139 5.01 4.57 7.99
CA TYR A 139 6.01 3.52 7.82
C TYR A 139 7.06 3.91 6.79
N THR A 140 6.65 4.41 5.62
CA THR A 140 7.57 4.87 4.55
C THR A 140 8.47 5.99 5.05
N ALA A 141 7.87 7.04 5.65
CA ALA A 141 8.62 8.18 6.17
C ALA A 141 9.64 7.75 7.24
N ASN A 142 9.23 6.88 8.17
CA ASN A 142 10.09 6.32 9.18
C ASN A 142 11.21 5.44 8.57
N TYR A 143 10.88 4.53 7.65
CA TYR A 143 11.85 3.60 7.06
C TYR A 143 13.01 4.33 6.38
N ILE A 144 12.68 5.30 5.53
CA ILE A 144 13.68 6.02 4.72
C ILE A 144 14.62 6.83 5.61
N THR A 145 14.09 7.46 6.67
CA THR A 145 14.83 8.39 7.53
C THR A 145 15.51 7.76 8.74
N THR A 146 15.13 6.53 9.12
CA THR A 146 15.62 5.88 10.35
C THR A 146 17.12 5.58 10.31
N THR A 147 17.83 6.02 11.34
CA THR A 147 19.25 5.68 11.60
C THR A 147 19.50 5.11 12.99
N SER A 148 18.48 5.04 13.85
CA SER A 148 18.60 4.54 15.23
C SER A 148 17.80 3.26 15.44
N LYS A 149 18.24 2.44 16.41
CA LYS A 149 17.52 1.21 16.80
C LYS A 149 16.11 1.49 17.33
N ALA A 150 15.92 2.61 18.04
CA ALA A 150 14.62 2.99 18.58
C ALA A 150 13.61 3.27 17.46
N PHE A 151 13.99 4.05 16.46
CA PHE A 151 13.11 4.30 15.31
C PHE A 151 12.91 3.06 14.44
N ALA A 152 13.88 2.13 14.40
CA ALA A 152 13.69 0.83 13.77
C ALA A 152 12.62 -0.03 14.48
N ALA A 153 12.48 0.09 15.80
CA ALA A 153 11.39 -0.57 16.54
C ALA A 153 10.02 0.06 16.21
N VAL A 154 9.96 1.39 16.06
CA VAL A 154 8.74 2.09 15.60
C VAL A 154 8.31 1.59 14.22
N ARG A 155 9.26 1.40 13.30
CA ARG A 155 8.99 0.78 11.99
C ARG A 155 8.31 -0.58 12.12
N SER A 156 8.85 -1.45 12.98
CA SER A 156 8.28 -2.78 13.22
C SER A 156 6.88 -2.69 13.82
N LEU A 157 6.65 -1.77 14.76
CA LEU A 157 5.32 -1.55 15.32
C LEU A 157 4.31 -1.14 14.24
N LEU A 158 4.66 -0.18 13.38
CA LEU A 158 3.81 0.25 12.25
C LEU A 158 3.53 -0.90 11.28
N TYR A 159 4.54 -1.73 11.00
CA TYR A 159 4.39 -2.94 10.18
C TYR A 159 3.37 -3.91 10.77
N PHE A 160 3.54 -4.27 12.05
CA PHE A 160 2.65 -5.22 12.72
C PHE A 160 1.25 -4.66 12.92
N ALA A 161 1.10 -3.35 13.18
CA ALA A 161 -0.20 -2.70 13.27
C ALA A 161 -0.99 -2.83 11.97
N GLY A 162 -0.37 -2.53 10.82
CA GLY A 162 -1.01 -2.66 9.51
C GLY A 162 -1.37 -4.11 9.17
N ASN A 163 -0.38 -5.01 9.27
CA ASN A 163 -0.57 -6.43 8.94
C ASN A 163 -1.58 -7.11 9.87
N GLY A 164 -1.49 -6.86 11.18
CA GLY A 164 -2.43 -7.38 12.17
C GLY A 164 -3.86 -6.92 11.91
N TRP A 165 -4.05 -5.68 11.47
CA TRP A 165 -5.37 -5.19 11.08
C TRP A 165 -5.87 -5.90 9.81
N ALA A 166 -5.02 -6.14 8.81
CA ALA A 166 -5.41 -6.92 7.63
C ALA A 166 -5.86 -8.34 7.99
N PHE A 167 -5.13 -9.02 8.87
CA PHE A 167 -5.56 -10.33 9.40
C PHE A 167 -6.87 -10.25 10.17
N THR A 168 -7.09 -9.19 10.94
CA THR A 168 -8.37 -8.95 11.63
C THR A 168 -9.53 -8.83 10.64
N ILE A 169 -9.35 -8.10 9.54
CA ILE A 169 -10.36 -8.01 8.47
C ILE A 169 -10.62 -9.38 7.84
N LEU A 170 -9.58 -10.14 7.53
CA LEU A 170 -9.72 -11.48 6.95
C LEU A 170 -10.45 -12.45 7.88
N VAL A 171 -10.12 -12.47 9.17
CA VAL A 171 -10.79 -13.31 10.17
C VAL A 171 -12.27 -12.93 10.29
N LYS A 172 -12.58 -11.65 10.43
CA LYS A 172 -13.97 -11.17 10.47
C LYS A 172 -14.74 -11.55 9.20
N SER A 173 -14.09 -11.42 8.04
CA SER A 173 -14.69 -11.77 6.75
C SER A 173 -14.97 -13.26 6.65
N ALA A 174 -14.04 -14.11 7.11
CA ALA A 174 -14.21 -15.55 7.14
C ALA A 174 -15.44 -15.96 7.98
N TYR A 175 -15.62 -15.37 9.17
CA TYR A 175 -16.81 -15.62 9.99
C TYR A 175 -18.10 -15.19 9.29
N ALA A 176 -18.13 -13.99 8.71
CA ALA A 176 -19.33 -13.46 8.05
C ALA A 176 -19.72 -14.23 6.79
N LEU A 177 -18.76 -14.83 6.08
CA LEU A 177 -19.00 -15.59 4.85
C LEU A 177 -19.36 -17.06 5.10
N ALA A 178 -19.03 -17.60 6.27
CA ALA A 178 -19.42 -18.95 6.66
C ALA A 178 -20.88 -19.03 7.16
N ALA A 179 -21.46 -17.88 7.56
CA ALA A 179 -22.84 -17.75 8.00
C ALA A 179 -23.83 -17.55 6.82
#